data_AF-D7LTI3-F1
#
_entry.id   AF-D7LTI3-F1
#
_cell.length_a   1.000
_cell.length_b   1.000
_cell.length_c   1.000
_cell.angle_alpha   90.00
_cell.angle_beta   90.00
_cell.angle_gamma   90.00
#
_symmetry.space_group_name_H-M   'P 1'
#
loop_
_entity.id
_entity.type
_entity.pdbx_description
1 polymer ?
#
loop_
_entity_poly.entity_id
_entity_poly.type
_entity_poly.pdbx_seq_one_letter_code
_entity_poly.pdbx_strand_id
1 'polypeptide(L)'
;MTMWNPFCGANDLSSRKMILLDFLSCSLSYGSKPKVVLLIVGDISRHKGFKRAIDVWNSNRLGVVLLAQPQKASQEVHDAVSTEWLWEKLATASQSPQRLYME
;
A
#
# COMPACT_ATOMS: atom_id res chain seq x y z
N MET A 1 15.87 -14.40 13.81
CA MET A 1 15.18 -13.31 13.10
C MET A 1 15.12 -13.71 11.63
N THR A 2 14.11 -14.48 11.26
CA THR A 2 13.96 -15.02 9.90
C THR A 2 13.12 -14.05 9.09
N MET A 3 13.75 -13.40 8.11
CA MET A 3 13.08 -12.57 7.13
C MET A 3 12.33 -13.51 6.18
N TRP A 4 11.03 -13.69 6.41
CA TRP A 4 10.15 -14.43 5.50
C TRP A 4 10.12 -13.68 4.16
N ASN A 5 10.45 -14.38 3.06
CA ASN A 5 10.39 -13.83 1.71
C ASN A 5 9.17 -14.41 0.96
N PRO A 6 8.02 -13.72 0.93
CA PRO A 6 6.77 -14.25 0.38
C PRO A 6 6.68 -14.20 -1.15
N PHE A 7 7.70 -13.71 -1.85
CA PHE A 7 7.64 -13.45 -3.29
C PHE A 7 7.97 -14.67 -4.19
N CYS A 8 8.20 -15.85 -3.62
CA CYS A 8 8.48 -17.06 -4.40
C CYS A 8 7.20 -17.83 -4.72
N GLY A 9 6.59 -17.56 -5.89
CA GLY A 9 5.73 -18.52 -6.59
C GLY A 9 4.24 -18.57 -6.24
N ALA A 10 3.65 -17.49 -5.71
CA ALA A 10 2.20 -17.44 -5.49
C ALA A 10 1.47 -16.86 -6.73
N ASN A 11 0.53 -17.63 -7.28
CA ASN A 11 -0.46 -17.15 -8.26
C ASN A 11 -0.98 -15.76 -7.82
N ASP A 12 -1.09 -14.78 -8.73
CA ASP A 12 -1.39 -13.36 -8.43
C ASP A 12 -2.57 -13.17 -7.44
N LEU A 13 -3.59 -14.03 -7.52
CA LEU A 13 -4.73 -14.04 -6.60
C LEU A 13 -4.38 -14.42 -5.15
N SER A 14 -3.45 -15.37 -4.95
CA SER A 14 -2.97 -15.79 -3.63
C SER A 14 -2.10 -14.71 -2.99
N SER A 15 -1.28 -14.02 -3.79
CA SER A 15 -0.44 -12.91 -3.33
C SER A 15 -1.28 -11.72 -2.84
N ARG A 16 -2.30 -11.33 -3.61
CA ARG A 16 -3.21 -10.23 -3.20
C ARG A 16 -3.98 -10.55 -1.92
N LYS A 17 -4.41 -11.80 -1.74
CA LYS A 17 -5.08 -12.24 -0.51
C LYS A 17 -4.15 -12.16 0.70
N MET A 18 -2.89 -12.57 0.55
CA MET A 18 -1.89 -12.44 1.61
C MET A 18 -1.63 -10.98 1.97
N ILE A 19 -1.47 -10.10 0.98
CA ILE A 19 -1.31 -8.66 1.22
C ILE A 19 -2.52 -8.09 1.96
N LEU A 20 -3.74 -8.48 1.55
CA LEU A 20 -4.96 -8.03 2.22
C LEU A 20 -5.04 -8.50 3.67
N LEU A 21 -4.69 -9.77 3.93
CA LEU A 21 -4.70 -10.33 5.28
C LEU A 21 -3.64 -9.68 6.16
N ASP A 22 -2.44 -9.46 5.65
CA ASP A 22 -1.37 -8.78 6.36
C ASP A 22 -1.77 -7.33 6.68
N PHE A 23 -2.30 -6.61 5.69
CA PHE A 23 -2.81 -5.25 5.85
C PHE A 23 -3.93 -5.14 6.91
N LEU A 24 -4.84 -6.11 6.97
CA LEU A 24 -5.88 -6.18 8.00
C LEU A 24 -5.30 -6.55 9.37
N SER A 25 -4.42 -7.54 9.43
CA SER A 25 -3.76 -7.97 10.68
C SER A 25 -2.98 -6.83 11.33
N CYS A 26 -2.28 -6.06 10.50
CA CYS A 26 -1.65 -4.81 10.87
C CYS A 26 -2.64 -3.87 11.55
N SER A 27 -3.81 -3.60 10.94
CA SER A 27 -4.83 -2.71 11.51
C SER A 27 -5.30 -3.10 12.92
N LEU A 28 -5.37 -4.41 13.20
CA LEU A 28 -5.84 -4.97 14.47
C LEU A 28 -4.74 -4.99 15.53
N SER A 29 -3.48 -5.14 15.10
CA SER A 29 -2.33 -5.28 15.99
C SER A 29 -1.79 -3.94 16.49
N TYR A 30 -2.28 -2.81 15.97
CA TYR A 30 -1.74 -1.50 16.34
C TYR A 30 -2.46 -0.88 17.55
N GLY A 31 -1.64 -0.52 18.54
CA GLY A 31 -2.07 0.21 19.75
C GLY A 31 -2.40 1.69 19.49
N SER A 32 -2.46 2.49 20.56
CA SER A 32 -3.04 3.84 20.61
C SER A 32 -2.23 4.99 19.97
N LYS A 33 -1.37 4.74 18.98
CA LYS A 33 -0.55 5.79 18.34
C LYS A 33 -0.95 6.03 16.86
N PRO A 34 -0.91 7.29 16.37
CA PRO A 34 -1.08 7.58 14.95
C PRO A 34 -0.07 6.82 14.09
N LYS A 35 -0.53 6.22 13.00
CA LYS A 35 0.30 5.47 12.05
C LYS A 35 -0.05 5.80 10.62
N VAL A 36 0.98 5.92 9.81
CA VAL A 36 0.89 6.03 8.35
C VAL A 36 1.28 4.68 7.75
N VAL A 37 0.42 4.12 6.91
CA VAL A 37 0.69 2.89 6.16
C VAL A 37 0.71 3.20 4.69
N LEU A 38 1.76 2.75 4.01
CA LEU A 38 1.89 2.81 2.56
C LEU A 38 1.53 1.45 1.96
N LEU A 39 0.42 1.39 1.24
CA LEU A 39 -0.05 0.21 0.53
C LEU A 39 0.39 0.28 -0.94
N ILE A 40 1.37 -0.54 -1.32
CA ILE A 40 1.86 -0.64 -2.71
C ILE A 40 1.29 -1.92 -3.32
N VAL A 41 0.32 -1.78 -4.23
CA VAL A 41 -0.41 -2.92 -4.81
C VAL A 41 -0.79 -2.64 -6.26
N GLY A 42 -0.98 -3.70 -7.06
CA GLY A 42 -1.55 -3.57 -8.41
C GLY A 42 -2.99 -3.03 -8.37
N ASP A 43 -3.66 -2.90 -9.51
CA ASP A 43 -5.02 -2.35 -9.56
C ASP A 43 -6.00 -3.09 -8.62
N ILE A 44 -6.60 -2.34 -7.69
CA ILE A 44 -7.60 -2.83 -6.72
C ILE A 44 -9.02 -2.33 -6.99
N SER A 45 -9.26 -1.64 -8.11
CA SER A 45 -10.58 -1.09 -8.46
C SER A 45 -11.72 -2.12 -8.41
N ARG A 46 -11.42 -3.38 -8.75
CA ARG A 46 -12.36 -4.51 -8.73
C ARG A 46 -12.38 -5.30 -7.42
N HIS A 47 -11.57 -4.91 -6.44
CA HIS A 47 -11.32 -5.68 -5.22
C HIS A 47 -11.96 -5.02 -3.99
N LYS A 48 -13.24 -5.33 -3.75
CA LYS A 48 -14.01 -4.83 -2.58
C LYS A 48 -13.35 -5.11 -1.23
N GLY A 49 -12.55 -6.16 -1.12
CA GLY A 49 -11.84 -6.53 0.10
C GLY A 49 -10.84 -5.45 0.55
N PHE A 50 -10.08 -4.88 -0.39
CA PHE A 50 -9.13 -3.82 -0.07
C PHE A 50 -9.82 -2.55 0.39
N LYS A 51 -10.90 -2.13 -0.29
CA LYS A 51 -11.72 -0.99 0.14
C LYS A 51 -12.17 -1.18 1.59
N ARG A 52 -12.80 -2.32 1.91
CA ARG A 52 -13.27 -2.59 3.27
C ARG A 52 -12.14 -2.58 4.29
N ALA A 53 -10.95 -3.06 3.93
CA ALA A 53 -9.80 -2.97 4.82
C ALA A 53 -9.37 -1.51 5.06
N ILE A 54 -9.34 -0.67 4.02
CA ILE A 54 -9.05 0.77 4.13
C ILE A 54 -10.11 1.45 5.02
N ASP A 55 -11.39 1.10 4.86
CA ASP A 55 -12.46 1.64 5.71
C ASP A 55 -12.25 1.28 7.19
N VAL A 56 -11.82 0.04 7.48
CA VAL A 56 -11.46 -0.38 8.84
C VAL A 56 -10.31 0.47 9.38
N TRP A 57 -9.28 0.70 8.58
CA TRP A 57 -8.16 1.58 8.93
C TRP A 57 -8.60 3.00 9.25
N ASN A 58 -9.49 3.59 8.43
CA ASN A 58 -9.98 4.96 8.65
C ASN A 58 -10.92 5.08 9.84
N SER A 59 -11.71 4.04 10.11
CA SER A 59 -12.60 4.00 11.28
C SER A 59 -11.79 4.08 12.59
N ASN A 60 -10.58 3.52 12.56
CA ASN A 60 -9.61 3.61 13.62
C ASN A 60 -8.84 4.94 13.45
N ARG A 61 -9.36 6.05 14.00
CA ARG A 61 -8.96 7.48 13.81
C ARG A 61 -7.47 7.84 13.91
N LEU A 62 -6.62 6.86 14.14
CA LEU A 62 -5.17 6.95 14.22
C LEU A 62 -4.47 6.40 12.96
N GLY A 63 -5.19 5.80 12.01
CA GLY A 63 -4.62 5.27 10.76
C GLY A 63 -4.73 6.23 9.58
N VAL A 64 -3.62 6.46 8.90
CA VAL A 64 -3.54 7.15 7.60
C VAL A 64 -3.09 6.13 6.57
N VAL A 65 -3.89 5.93 5.51
CA VAL A 65 -3.54 5.02 4.41
C VAL A 65 -3.09 5.85 3.21
N LEU A 66 -1.85 5.62 2.79
CA LEU A 66 -1.29 6.09 1.52
C LEU A 66 -1.35 4.93 0.53
N LEU A 67 -1.86 5.17 -0.67
CA LEU A 67 -2.02 4.15 -1.69
C LEU A 67 -1.10 4.43 -2.87
N ALA A 68 -0.38 3.40 -3.32
CA ALA A 68 0.43 3.47 -4.52
C ALA A 68 0.04 2.36 -5.51
N GLN A 69 -0.38 2.76 -6.72
CA GLN A 69 -0.90 1.86 -7.76
C GLN A 69 -0.36 2.22 -9.15
N PRO A 70 -0.38 1.29 -10.14
CA PRO A 70 0.08 1.58 -11.50
C PRO A 70 -0.85 2.55 -12.25
N GLN A 71 -2.11 2.62 -11.86
CA GLN A 71 -3.13 3.47 -12.47
C GLN A 71 -3.96 4.15 -11.38
N LYS A 72 -4.74 5.16 -11.79
CA LYS A 72 -5.62 5.85 -10.86
C LYS A 72 -6.62 4.88 -10.23
N ALA A 73 -6.77 4.97 -8.91
CA ALA A 73 -7.78 4.24 -8.18
C ALA A 73 -9.19 4.64 -8.64
N SER A 74 -10.16 3.75 -8.45
CA SER A 74 -11.58 4.12 -8.59
C SER A 74 -11.94 5.23 -7.60
N GLN A 75 -12.91 6.09 -7.94
CA GLN A 75 -13.33 7.20 -7.07
C GLN A 75 -13.60 6.76 -5.63
N GLU A 76 -14.30 5.62 -5.44
CA GLU A 76 -14.59 5.07 -4.12
C GLU A 76 -13.35 4.73 -3.27
N VAL A 77 -12.26 4.33 -3.91
CA VAL A 77 -11.00 3.98 -3.23
C VAL A 77 -10.17 5.23 -3.02
N HIS A 78 -10.15 6.15 -4.00
CA HIS A 78 -9.52 7.46 -3.87
C HIS A 78 -10.09 8.23 -2.66
N ASP A 79 -11.41 8.24 -2.48
CA ASP A 79 -12.06 8.93 -1.37
C ASP A 79 -11.79 8.29 0.00
N ALA A 80 -11.39 7.01 0.00
CA ALA A 80 -11.06 6.27 1.21
C ALA A 80 -9.57 6.39 1.61
N VAL A 81 -8.68 6.85 0.74
CA VAL A 81 -7.24 6.97 1.06
C VAL A 81 -6.88 8.41 1.32
N SER A 82 -5.85 8.66 2.14
CA SER A 82 -5.42 10.02 2.43
C SER A 82 -4.64 10.64 1.26
N THR A 83 -3.85 9.81 0.57
CA THR A 83 -3.08 10.21 -0.61
C THR A 83 -2.95 9.04 -1.57
N GLU A 84 -3.00 9.33 -2.86
CA GLU A 84 -2.73 8.37 -3.92
C GLU A 84 -1.47 8.76 -4.70
N TRP A 85 -0.59 7.78 -4.96
CA TRP A 85 0.59 7.92 -5.81
C TRP A 85 0.56 6.92 -6.97
N LEU A 86 0.96 7.38 -8.15
CA LEU A 86 1.25 6.47 -9.26
C LEU A 86 2.64 5.84 -9.06
N TRP A 87 2.75 4.53 -9.30
CA TRP A 87 4.02 3.79 -9.19
C TRP A 87 5.17 4.45 -9.93
N GLU A 88 4.90 5.03 -11.10
CA GLU A 88 5.91 5.72 -11.92
C GLU A 88 6.65 6.80 -11.13
N LYS A 89 5.94 7.53 -10.25
CA LYS A 89 6.52 8.57 -9.39
C LYS A 89 7.39 8.01 -8.26
N LEU A 90 7.07 6.81 -7.77
CA LEU A 90 7.91 6.10 -6.80
C LEU A 90 9.18 5.54 -7.47
N ALA A 91 9.04 5.03 -8.69
CA ALA A 91 10.18 4.50 -9.46
C ALA A 91 11.17 5.61 -9.86
N THR A 92 10.71 6.85 -10.08
CA THR A 92 11.59 7.96 -10.45
C THR A 92 12.61 8.31 -9.37
N ALA A 93 12.33 8.02 -8.09
CA ALA A 93 13.30 8.22 -7.00
C ALA A 93 14.54 7.31 -7.10
N SER A 94 14.43 6.19 -7.82
CA SER A 94 15.57 5.30 -8.12
C SER A 94 16.42 5.78 -9.30
N GLN A 95 15.93 6.76 -10.06
CA GLN A 95 16.58 7.35 -11.24
C GLN A 95 17.22 8.70 -10.92
N SER A 96 17.80 8.86 -9.72
CA SER A 96 18.68 9.99 -9.47
C SER A 96 19.91 9.89 -10.42
N PRO A 97 20.21 10.93 -11.22
CA PRO A 97 21.47 10.95 -11.94
C PRO A 97 22.59 11.07 -10.91
N GLN A 98 23.48 10.08 -10.83
CA GLN A 98 24.76 10.17 -10.11
C GLN A 98 25.75 11.16 -10.77
N ARG A 99 25.26 12.29 -11.31
CA ARG A 99 26.09 13.38 -11.78
C ARG A 99 25.71 14.61 -11.00
N LEU A 100 26.53 14.95 -10.01
CA LEU A 100 26.96 16.30 -9.64
C LEU A 100 27.71 16.24 -8.31
N TYR A 101 28.88 15.58 -8.30
CA TYR A 101 30.00 15.91 -7.42
C TYR A 101 31.28 15.59 -8.18
N MET A 102 31.59 16.46 -9.14
CA MET A 102 32.95 16.83 -9.51
C MET A 102 32.90 18.34 -9.75
N GLU A 103 33.17 19.11 -8.71
CA GLU A 103 34.18 20.18 -8.67
C GLU A 103 34.54 20.42 -7.20
#